data_AF-A0A2J8K2W2-F1
#
_entry.id   AF-A0A2J8K2W2-F1
#
_cell.length_a   1.000
_cell.length_b   1.000
_cell.length_c   1.000
_cell.angle_alpha   90.00
_cell.angle_beta   90.00
_cell.angle_gamma   90.00
#
_symmetry.space_group_name_H-M   'P 1'
#
loop_
_entity.id
_entity.type
_entity.pdbx_description
1 polymer ?
#
loop_
_entity_poly.entity_id
_entity_poly.type
_entity_poly.pdbx_seq_one_letter_code
_entity_poly.pdbx_strand_id
1 'polypeptide(L)'
;MFISLWEFFYGHFFRFWMKWLLRQMTGKCELQRIFDTYVGAQRTHRIENSLTYSKNKVLQKATHVVQSEVDKCVDDIMKEKNINPEKDASFKICMKMCLLQITGYKQLYLDVESVRKRPYDSDNLQHEELLMKLWNLLMPTKKLNARISKQWAEIGFQGDDPKTDFRG
;
A
#
# COMPACT_ATOMS: atom_id res chain seq x y z
N MET A 1 -29.03 0.07 -19.01
CA MET A 1 -29.04 1.36 -19.75
C MET A 1 -29.36 2.55 -18.85
N PHE A 2 -30.40 2.51 -18.00
CA PHE A 2 -30.69 3.60 -17.05
C PHE A 2 -29.63 3.78 -15.96
N ILE A 3 -29.08 2.68 -15.42
CA ILE A 3 -28.01 2.73 -14.41
C ILE A 3 -26.72 3.35 -14.99
N SER A 4 -26.34 2.96 -16.21
CA SER A 4 -25.15 3.52 -16.89
C SER A 4 -25.31 5.00 -17.25
N LEU A 5 -26.52 5.43 -17.63
CA LEU A 5 -26.83 6.85 -17.85
C LEU A 5 -26.79 7.64 -16.52
N TRP A 6 -27.34 7.09 -15.45
CA TRP A 6 -27.30 7.72 -14.13
C TRP A 6 -25.87 7.86 -13.60
N GLU A 7 -25.04 6.81 -13.69
CA GLU A 7 -23.63 6.89 -13.33
C GLU A 7 -22.86 7.90 -14.18
N PHE A 8 -23.19 8.00 -15.47
CA PHE A 8 -22.62 9.01 -16.36
C PHE A 8 -23.02 10.43 -15.92
N PHE A 9 -24.31 10.73 -15.74
CA PHE A 9 -24.77 12.05 -15.33
C PHE A 9 -24.28 12.45 -13.93
N TYR A 10 -24.36 11.52 -12.98
CA TYR A 10 -23.90 11.73 -11.60
C TYR A 10 -22.38 11.93 -11.53
N GLY A 11 -21.62 11.08 -12.23
CA GLY A 11 -20.16 11.11 -12.24
C GLY A 11 -19.57 12.31 -12.98
N HIS A 12 -20.18 12.72 -14.10
CA HIS A 12 -19.59 13.75 -14.96
C HIS A 12 -20.07 15.17 -14.66
N PHE A 13 -21.36 15.37 -14.40
CA PHE A 13 -21.93 16.70 -14.18
C PHE A 13 -22.15 16.99 -12.70
N PHE A 14 -22.87 16.12 -12.00
CA PHE A 14 -23.25 16.39 -10.63
C PHE A 14 -22.04 16.44 -9.68
N ARG A 15 -21.11 15.49 -9.78
CA ARG A 15 -19.89 15.48 -8.95
C ARG A 15 -19.01 16.71 -9.17
N PHE A 16 -18.86 17.15 -10.43
CA PHE A 16 -18.08 18.35 -10.74
C PHE A 16 -18.75 19.61 -10.18
N TRP A 17 -20.05 19.74 -10.44
CA TRP A 17 -20.86 20.85 -9.95
C TRP A 17 -20.88 20.93 -8.43
N MET A 18 -21.06 19.80 -7.73
CA MET A 18 -20.99 19.74 -6.26
C MET A 18 -19.62 20.14 -5.73
N LYS A 19 -18.52 19.71 -6.36
CA LYS A 19 -17.17 20.11 -5.95
C LYS A 19 -16.97 21.61 -6.12
N TRP A 20 -17.45 22.18 -7.22
CA TRP A 20 -17.40 23.62 -7.48
C TRP A 20 -18.25 24.38 -6.45
N LEU A 21 -19.50 23.98 -6.23
CA LEU A 21 -20.43 24.58 -5.27
C LEU A 21 -19.84 24.58 -3.85
N LEU A 22 -19.34 23.42 -3.40
CA LEU A 22 -18.71 23.31 -2.08
C LEU A 22 -17.48 24.20 -1.96
N ARG A 23 -16.70 24.39 -3.05
CA ARG A 23 -15.57 25.31 -3.03
C ARG A 23 -16.04 26.76 -2.87
N GLN A 24 -17.13 27.15 -3.52
CA GLN A 24 -17.71 28.49 -3.35
C GLN A 24 -18.28 28.69 -1.92
N MET A 25 -18.97 27.70 -1.37
CA MET A 25 -19.58 27.80 -0.04
C MET A 25 -18.55 27.77 1.10
N THR A 26 -17.50 26.95 0.97
CA THR A 26 -16.55 26.70 2.07
C THR A 26 -15.20 27.40 1.89
N GLY A 27 -14.89 27.89 0.69
CA GLY A 27 -13.55 28.36 0.31
C GLY A 27 -12.50 27.24 0.19
N LYS A 28 -12.84 25.99 0.54
CA LYS A 28 -11.90 24.87 0.64
C LYS A 28 -12.02 23.91 -0.54
N CYS A 29 -10.89 23.33 -0.98
CA CYS A 29 -10.90 22.25 -1.96
C CYS A 29 -11.28 20.91 -1.32
N GLU A 30 -11.52 19.87 -2.14
CA GLU A 30 -11.87 18.52 -1.65
C GLU A 30 -10.83 17.95 -0.67
N LEU A 31 -9.53 18.15 -0.94
CA LEU A 31 -8.47 17.66 -0.07
C LEU A 31 -8.55 18.33 1.31
N GLN A 32 -8.64 19.66 1.37
CA GLN A 32 -8.80 20.40 2.63
C GLN A 32 -10.03 19.93 3.42
N ARG A 33 -11.17 19.70 2.75
CA ARG A 33 -12.36 19.15 3.40
C ARG A 33 -12.15 17.74 3.95
N ILE A 34 -11.36 16.90 3.28
CA ILE A 34 -10.98 15.58 3.81
C ILE A 34 -10.14 15.73 5.09
N PHE A 35 -9.18 16.66 5.11
CA PHE A 35 -8.36 16.92 6.31
C PHE A 35 -9.18 17.42 7.49
N ASP A 36 -10.15 18.29 7.25
CA ASP A 36 -11.05 18.80 8.31
C ASP A 36 -11.97 17.72 8.89
N THR A 37 -12.40 16.76 8.05
CA THR A 37 -13.48 15.82 8.40
C THR A 37 -12.95 14.51 8.99
N TYR A 38 -11.82 14.01 8.48
CA TYR A 38 -11.32 12.67 8.79
C TYR A 38 -9.95 12.74 9.44
N VAL A 39 -9.61 11.72 10.21
CA VAL A 39 -8.33 11.57 10.91
C VAL A 39 -7.71 10.19 10.66
N GLY A 40 -6.41 10.06 10.94
CA GLY A 40 -5.69 8.78 10.87
C GLY A 40 -5.83 8.05 9.54
N ALA A 41 -6.00 6.73 9.60
CA ALA A 41 -6.08 5.88 8.41
C ALA A 41 -7.26 6.21 7.48
N GLN A 42 -8.40 6.64 8.04
CA GLN A 42 -9.56 7.03 7.24
C GLN A 42 -9.27 8.23 6.34
N ARG A 43 -8.54 9.23 6.88
CA ARG A 43 -8.07 10.38 6.11
C ARG A 43 -7.17 9.92 4.97
N THR A 44 -6.16 9.11 5.27
CA THR A 44 -5.20 8.61 4.27
C THR A 44 -5.87 7.83 3.15
N HIS A 45 -6.79 6.93 3.49
CA HIS A 45 -7.56 6.19 2.48
C HIS A 45 -8.39 7.11 1.57
N ARG A 46 -9.04 8.14 2.13
CA ARG A 46 -9.82 9.10 1.33
C ARG A 46 -8.95 10.01 0.48
N ILE A 47 -7.79 10.43 1.00
CA ILE A 47 -6.80 11.17 0.22
C ILE A 47 -6.33 10.30 -0.95
N GLU A 48 -5.94 9.05 -0.71
CA GLU A 48 -5.53 8.13 -1.76
C GLU A 48 -6.61 7.96 -2.85
N ASN A 49 -7.86 7.74 -2.46
CA ASN A 49 -8.97 7.64 -3.41
C ASN A 49 -9.15 8.94 -4.20
N SER A 50 -9.07 10.09 -3.53
CA SER A 50 -9.22 11.40 -4.18
C SER A 50 -8.11 11.64 -5.22
N LEU A 51 -6.87 11.27 -4.89
CA LEU A 51 -5.72 11.39 -5.78
C LEU A 51 -5.81 10.38 -6.94
N THR A 52 -6.03 9.09 -6.66
CA THR A 52 -6.11 8.01 -7.65
C THR A 52 -7.11 8.30 -8.76
N TYR A 53 -8.32 8.75 -8.39
CA TYR A 53 -9.41 9.03 -9.33
C TYR A 53 -9.46 10.49 -9.78
N SER A 54 -8.41 11.27 -9.52
CA SER A 54 -8.32 12.64 -9.99
C SER A 54 -8.14 12.67 -11.52
N LYS A 55 -8.89 13.56 -12.19
CA LYS A 55 -8.65 13.90 -13.61
C LYS A 55 -7.38 14.73 -13.81
N ASN A 56 -6.88 15.35 -12.75
CA ASN A 56 -5.64 16.13 -12.78
C ASN A 56 -4.42 15.22 -12.64
N LYS A 57 -3.49 15.32 -13.60
CA LYS A 57 -2.32 14.45 -13.71
C LYS A 57 -1.30 14.64 -12.58
N VAL A 58 -1.14 15.84 -12.04
CA VAL A 58 -0.26 16.09 -10.89
C VAL A 58 -0.76 15.29 -9.69
N LEU A 59 -2.07 15.38 -9.41
CA LEU A 59 -2.68 14.67 -8.28
C LEU A 59 -2.71 13.16 -8.49
N GLN A 60 -3.00 12.71 -9.72
CA GLN A 60 -3.04 11.28 -10.05
C GLN A 60 -1.66 10.63 -9.86
N LYS A 61 -0.58 11.32 -10.25
CA LYS A 61 0.79 10.80 -10.09
C LYS A 61 1.25 10.77 -8.63
N ALA A 62 0.65 11.56 -7.75
CA ALA A 62 1.03 11.63 -6.34
C ALA A 62 0.89 10.28 -5.60
N THR A 63 0.02 9.37 -6.05
CA THR A 63 -0.15 8.05 -5.43
C THR A 63 0.98 7.07 -5.74
N HIS A 64 1.89 7.46 -6.64
CA HIS A 64 3.07 6.71 -7.08
C HIS A 64 4.39 7.47 -6.81
N VAL A 65 4.34 8.51 -5.97
CA VAL A 65 5.53 9.28 -5.60
C VAL A 65 6.53 8.40 -4.85
N VAL A 66 7.83 8.58 -5.11
CA VAL A 66 8.88 7.95 -4.31
C VAL A 66 9.13 8.74 -3.03
N GLN A 67 9.56 8.07 -1.97
CA GLN A 67 9.72 8.68 -0.63
C GLN A 67 10.58 9.95 -0.64
N SER A 68 11.66 9.99 -1.44
CA SER A 68 12.57 11.14 -1.56
C SER A 68 11.94 12.36 -2.24
N GLU A 69 10.86 12.19 -3.00
CA GLU A 69 10.20 13.26 -3.76
C GLU A 69 8.89 13.74 -3.11
N VAL A 70 8.52 13.19 -1.95
CA VAL A 70 7.24 13.49 -1.29
C VAL A 70 7.10 14.99 -1.01
N ASP A 71 8.14 15.66 -0.50
CA ASP A 71 8.07 17.09 -0.18
C ASP A 71 7.74 17.94 -1.41
N LYS A 72 8.43 17.68 -2.52
CA LYS A 72 8.16 18.34 -3.81
C LYS A 72 6.75 18.04 -4.31
N CYS A 73 6.30 16.79 -4.19
CA CYS A 73 4.96 16.39 -4.61
C CYS A 73 3.87 17.10 -3.81
N VAL A 74 4.06 17.31 -2.50
CA VAL A 74 3.14 18.10 -1.68
C VAL A 74 3.08 19.54 -2.19
N ASP A 75 4.23 20.16 -2.49
CA ASP A 75 4.28 21.52 -3.01
C ASP A 75 3.56 21.64 -4.37
N ASP A 76 3.76 20.67 -5.27
CA ASP A 76 3.06 20.61 -6.56
C ASP A 76 1.53 20.48 -6.38
N ILE A 77 1.07 19.66 -5.42
CA ILE A 77 -0.35 19.51 -5.10
C ILE A 77 -0.93 20.81 -4.55
N MET A 78 -0.22 21.48 -3.64
CA MET A 78 -0.66 22.74 -3.05
C MET A 78 -0.77 23.83 -4.12
N LYS A 79 0.21 23.92 -5.02
CA LYS A 79 0.19 24.81 -6.18
C LYS A 79 -1.00 24.52 -7.08
N GLU A 80 -1.19 23.26 -7.48
CA GLU A 80 -2.29 22.85 -8.36
C GLU A 80 -3.67 23.10 -7.76
N LYS A 81 -3.78 23.07 -6.42
CA LYS A 81 -5.04 23.34 -5.71
C LYS A 81 -5.22 24.79 -5.27
N ASN A 82 -4.26 25.66 -5.54
CA ASN A 82 -4.23 27.04 -5.02
C ASN A 82 -4.38 27.08 -3.49
N ILE A 83 -3.66 26.21 -2.78
CA ILE A 83 -3.59 26.18 -1.31
C ILE A 83 -2.39 27.02 -0.88
N ASN A 84 -2.56 27.89 0.11
CA ASN A 84 -1.50 28.80 0.54
C ASN A 84 -0.59 28.09 1.56
N PRO A 85 0.72 27.92 1.28
CA PRO A 85 1.63 27.18 2.17
C PRO A 85 1.79 27.79 3.58
N GLU A 86 1.71 29.12 3.69
CA GLU A 86 1.86 29.83 4.95
C GLU A 86 0.61 29.74 5.82
N LYS A 87 -0.57 29.86 5.20
CA LYS A 87 -1.87 29.75 5.89
C LYS A 87 -2.25 28.32 6.22
N ASP A 88 -1.88 27.38 5.36
CA ASP A 88 -2.25 25.97 5.44
C ASP A 88 -1.05 25.09 5.82
N ALA A 89 -0.20 25.53 6.75
CA ALA A 89 0.98 24.76 7.18
C ALA A 89 0.62 23.36 7.72
N SER A 90 -0.51 23.24 8.42
CA SER A 90 -1.03 21.95 8.90
C SER A 90 -1.43 21.02 7.76
N PHE A 91 -1.99 21.55 6.67
CA PHE A 91 -2.29 20.78 5.46
C PHE A 91 -1.01 20.20 4.87
N LYS A 92 0.05 21.02 4.72
CA LYS A 92 1.34 20.57 4.16
C LYS A 92 1.89 19.37 4.94
N ILE A 93 1.93 19.47 6.27
CA ILE A 93 2.41 18.40 7.16
C ILE A 93 1.54 17.15 7.02
N CYS A 94 0.21 17.31 7.13
CA CYS A 94 -0.69 16.16 7.09
C CYS A 94 -0.71 15.49 5.70
N MET A 95 -0.57 16.27 4.62
CA MET A 95 -0.48 15.75 3.26
C MET A 95 0.80 14.94 3.05
N LYS A 96 1.94 15.45 3.53
CA LYS A 96 3.20 14.70 3.57
C LYS A 96 3.02 13.36 4.29
N MET A 97 2.40 13.36 5.47
CA MET A 97 2.14 12.13 6.22
C MET A 97 1.28 11.14 5.44
N CYS A 98 0.20 11.60 4.79
CA CYS A 98 -0.65 10.72 3.98
C CYS A 98 0.14 10.12 2.81
N LEU A 99 0.95 10.90 2.09
CA LEU A 99 1.76 10.38 0.97
C LEU A 99 2.83 9.40 1.42
N LEU A 100 3.48 9.64 2.56
CA LEU A 100 4.44 8.70 3.16
C LEU A 100 3.76 7.39 3.56
N GLN A 101 2.57 7.45 4.16
CA GLN A 101 1.81 6.24 4.50
C GLN A 101 1.40 5.45 3.25
N ILE A 102 0.91 6.14 2.21
CA ILE A 102 0.52 5.52 0.94
C ILE A 102 1.71 4.82 0.29
N THR A 103 2.83 5.53 0.18
CA THR A 103 4.05 4.99 -0.43
C THR A 103 4.61 3.83 0.41
N GLY A 104 4.63 3.99 1.73
CA GLY A 104 5.16 3.01 2.66
C GLY A 104 4.40 1.69 2.64
N TYR A 105 3.06 1.71 2.66
CA TYR A 105 2.29 0.46 2.63
C TYR A 105 2.41 -0.24 1.27
N LYS A 106 2.49 0.52 0.16
CA LYS A 106 2.70 -0.05 -1.18
C LYS A 106 4.05 -0.75 -1.26
N GLN A 107 5.11 -0.12 -0.74
CA GLN A 107 6.42 -0.74 -0.67
C GLN A 107 6.39 -2.00 0.20
N LEU A 108 5.77 -1.92 1.38
CA LEU A 108 5.60 -3.09 2.26
C LEU A 108 4.89 -4.25 1.55
N TYR A 109 3.83 -3.97 0.80
CA TYR A 109 3.12 -4.99 0.02
C TYR A 109 4.06 -5.66 -1.00
N LEU A 110 4.86 -4.88 -1.73
CA LEU A 110 5.84 -5.40 -2.67
C LEU A 110 6.92 -6.24 -1.98
N ASP A 111 7.42 -5.78 -0.83
CA ASP A 111 8.43 -6.48 -0.06
C ASP A 111 7.90 -7.82 0.47
N VAL A 112 6.69 -7.83 1.03
CA VAL A 112 6.00 -9.05 1.48
C VAL A 112 5.77 -10.02 0.32
N GLU A 113 5.29 -9.54 -0.83
CA GLU A 113 5.11 -10.38 -2.01
C GLU A 113 6.43 -10.92 -2.55
N SER A 114 7.53 -10.16 -2.42
CA SER A 114 8.87 -10.62 -2.82
C SER A 114 9.38 -11.77 -1.95
N VAL A 115 9.06 -11.74 -0.64
CA VAL A 115 9.39 -12.81 0.29
C VAL A 115 8.48 -14.00 0.05
N ARG A 116 7.16 -13.77 -0.10
CA ARG A 116 6.17 -14.83 -0.34
C ARG A 116 6.52 -15.64 -1.57
N LYS A 117 6.92 -15.00 -2.67
CA LYS A 117 7.27 -15.63 -3.96
C LYS A 117 8.68 -16.22 -4.00
N ARG A 118 9.48 -16.09 -2.94
CA ARG A 118 10.86 -16.60 -2.93
C ARG A 118 10.82 -18.11 -2.70
N PRO A 119 11.25 -18.93 -3.67
CA PRO A 119 11.36 -20.36 -3.45
C PRO A 119 12.46 -20.66 -2.43
N TYR A 120 12.32 -21.81 -1.77
CA TYR A 120 13.41 -22.36 -0.98
C TYR A 120 14.61 -22.68 -1.86
N ASP A 121 15.80 -22.45 -1.30
CA ASP A 121 17.07 -22.67 -1.97
C ASP A 121 17.98 -23.49 -1.06
N SER A 122 18.36 -24.68 -1.52
CA SER A 122 19.22 -25.62 -0.81
C SER A 122 20.68 -25.18 -0.74
N ASP A 123 21.09 -24.27 -1.64
CA ASP A 123 22.44 -23.72 -1.64
C ASP A 123 22.54 -22.47 -0.75
N ASN A 124 21.40 -21.99 -0.22
CA ASN A 124 21.34 -20.87 0.71
C ASN A 124 21.40 -21.35 2.17
N LEU A 125 22.51 -21.05 2.84
CA LEU A 125 22.76 -21.43 4.23
C LEU A 125 21.67 -20.98 5.20
N GLN A 126 21.11 -19.76 5.02
CA GLN A 126 20.06 -19.26 5.90
C GLN A 126 18.75 -20.05 5.75
N HIS A 127 18.44 -20.50 4.54
CA HIS A 127 17.25 -21.32 4.28
C HIS A 127 17.41 -22.71 4.93
N GLU A 128 18.58 -23.34 4.79
CA GLU A 128 18.89 -24.62 5.44
C GLU A 128 18.89 -24.49 6.97
N GLU A 129 19.45 -23.42 7.54
CA GLU A 129 19.39 -23.14 8.99
C GLU A 129 17.95 -23.02 9.51
N LEU A 130 17.08 -22.31 8.80
CA LEU A 130 15.67 -22.18 9.17
C LEU A 130 14.92 -23.52 9.07
N LEU A 131 15.21 -24.32 8.05
CA LEU A 131 14.64 -25.66 7.88
C LEU A 131 15.06 -26.61 9.01
N MET A 132 16.34 -26.59 9.39
CA MET A 132 16.84 -27.38 10.51
C MET A 132 16.27 -26.91 11.86
N LYS A 133 16.12 -25.59 12.03
CA LYS A 133 15.45 -25.01 13.21
C LYS A 133 13.99 -25.47 13.30
N LEU A 134 13.26 -25.49 12.18
CA LEU A 134 11.89 -26.00 12.13
C LEU A 134 11.81 -27.45 12.63
N TRP A 135 12.68 -28.32 12.12
CA TRP A 135 12.74 -29.72 12.57
C TRP A 135 13.00 -29.82 14.06
N ASN A 136 14.03 -29.13 14.57
CA ASN A 136 14.43 -29.22 15.98
C ASN A 136 13.35 -28.70 16.93
N LEU A 137 12.53 -27.73 16.50
CA LEU A 137 11.41 -27.21 17.29
C LEU A 137 10.22 -28.17 17.31
N LEU A 138 9.93 -28.84 16.19
CA LEU A 138 8.79 -29.75 16.07
C LEU A 138 9.09 -31.17 16.58
N MET A 139 10.34 -31.62 16.45
CA MET A 139 10.80 -32.98 16.76
C MET A 139 12.01 -32.96 17.71
N PRO A 140 11.91 -32.36 18.92
CA PRO A 140 13.06 -32.09 19.79
C PRO A 140 13.79 -33.36 20.28
N THR A 141 13.12 -34.51 20.30
CA THR A 141 13.66 -35.79 20.76
C THR A 141 14.19 -36.68 19.64
N LYS A 142 13.96 -36.31 18.37
CA LYS A 142 14.43 -37.07 17.21
C LYS A 142 15.38 -36.23 16.36
N LYS A 143 16.62 -36.69 16.21
CA LYS A 143 17.56 -36.07 15.29
C LYS A 143 17.18 -36.39 13.85
N LEU A 144 17.30 -35.41 12.95
CA LEU A 144 17.20 -35.63 11.52
C LEU A 144 18.45 -36.37 11.02
N ASN A 145 18.26 -37.48 10.31
CA ASN A 145 19.36 -38.33 9.83
C ASN A 145 20.07 -37.70 8.63
N ALA A 146 19.30 -37.09 7.72
CA ALA A 146 19.79 -36.41 6.54
C ALA A 146 18.79 -35.34 6.08
N ARG A 147 19.30 -34.33 5.39
CA ARG A 147 18.52 -33.24 4.83
C ARG A 147 17.42 -33.75 3.88
N ILE A 148 17.71 -34.75 3.05
CA ILE A 148 16.70 -35.47 2.26
C ILE A 148 16.41 -36.79 2.97
N SER A 149 15.20 -36.95 3.50
CA SER A 149 14.79 -38.17 4.19
C SER A 149 13.26 -38.27 4.35
N LYS A 150 12.75 -39.49 4.46
CA LYS A 150 11.34 -39.77 4.77
C LYS A 150 10.84 -39.17 6.08
N GLN A 151 11.75 -38.75 6.97
CA GLN A 151 11.39 -38.20 8.29
C GLN A 151 10.57 -36.91 8.16
N TRP A 152 10.74 -36.14 7.09
CA TRP A 152 9.99 -34.91 6.85
C TRP A 152 8.47 -35.13 6.73
N ALA A 153 8.04 -36.30 6.25
CA ALA A 153 6.64 -36.68 6.22
C ALA A 153 6.02 -36.80 7.62
N GLU A 154 6.81 -37.05 8.68
CA GLU A 154 6.32 -37.09 10.07
C GLU A 154 5.80 -35.73 10.55
N ILE A 155 6.27 -34.63 9.95
CA ILE A 155 5.80 -33.26 10.25
C ILE A 155 4.99 -32.65 9.10
N GLY A 156 4.57 -33.46 8.12
CA GLY A 156 3.59 -33.07 7.10
C GLY A 156 4.14 -32.58 5.76
N PHE A 157 5.45 -32.69 5.50
CA PHE A 157 6.01 -32.42 4.17
C PHE A 157 5.64 -33.50 3.16
N GLN A 158 5.52 -33.11 1.88
CA GLN A 158 5.30 -34.02 0.78
C GLN A 158 6.63 -34.63 0.31
N GLY A 159 6.79 -35.94 0.47
CA GLY A 159 7.99 -36.66 0.02
C GLY A 159 9.19 -36.50 0.95
N ASP A 160 10.37 -36.84 0.42
CA ASP A 160 11.61 -36.93 1.22
C ASP A 160 12.40 -35.60 1.24
N ASP A 161 12.10 -34.68 0.31
CA ASP A 161 12.79 -33.41 0.15
C ASP A 161 11.85 -32.23 0.42
N PRO A 162 11.99 -31.51 1.55
CA PRO A 162 11.17 -30.34 1.88
C PRO A 162 11.17 -29.21 0.84
N LYS A 163 12.19 -29.13 -0.03
CA LYS A 163 12.30 -28.13 -1.09
C LYS A 163 11.10 -28.18 -2.03
N THR A 164 10.48 -29.35 -2.23
CA THR A 164 9.33 -29.50 -3.14
C THR A 164 8.07 -28.79 -2.67
N ASP A 165 7.99 -28.45 -1.39
CA ASP A 165 6.82 -27.84 -0.76
C ASP A 165 6.95 -26.31 -0.68
N PHE A 166 8.17 -25.80 -0.58
CA PHE A 166 8.47 -24.37 -0.49
C PHE A 166 8.72 -23.71 -1.86
N ARG A 167 7.65 -23.54 -2.63
CA ARG A 167 7.74 -23.11 -4.04
C ARG A 167 7.76 -21.60 -4.28
N GLY A 168 7.31 -20.80 -3.31
CA GLY A 168 7.10 -19.35 -3.46
C GLY A 168 5.69 -18.99 -3.94
#